data_AF-A0A0D8ZS54-F1
#
_entry.id   AF-A0A0D8ZS54-F1
#
_cell.length_a   1.000
_cell.length_b   1.000
_cell.length_c   1.000
_cell.angle_alpha   90.00
_cell.angle_beta   90.00
_cell.angle_gamma   90.00
#
_symmetry.space_group_name_H-M   'P 1'
#
loop_
_entity.id
_entity.type
_entity.pdbx_description
1 polymer ?
#
loop_
_entity_poly.entity_id
_entity_poly.type
_entity_poly.pdbx_seq_one_letter_code
_entity_poly.pdbx_strand_id
1 'polypeptide(L)'
;MRVFKERLGRAIATIVLIFLVIVGIVGYVGWYNLFREVPQQFASAEEQFKYGSIGTEPPQGIPYWIWLVLPRLFPDKLPGAGGYASLGFTWEEGKETPVGISQKTVGFPRVGITCAVCHSGTYRKSQPDKPTIVAAAPTTKFDLQGYIRFLGDSASDPRFTADYIMSEIGYNHEFSWLENLLYRWLIIPQTKRALLQQKADFAWMDSRPNWGPGRIDPFNPVKFNTLRLPKDDTIGNSDMMPLWNQKQHQGFAYHWDGLETSLTETVQTGAIGDGATNQSLPVNDLQKVEDFITQLPPPKYPFAVDEQLADAGKQVFDNSCASCHAFGGARTGTVIPVAEVGTDRHRLDMWTQQAADVYNEFSQDYPWDFDQLRKTDGYVSVSLDGLWLRAPYLHNGSVPSLQDLLEKPENRSKVFYRGYDVYDPDKVGFVSQGTEAERVGFKYDTSVPANSNQGHLYGTDLAADEKKALIEYLKGL
;
A
#
# COMPACT_ATOMS: atom_id res chain seq x y z
N MET A 1 1.40 75.79 0.45
CA MET A 1 0.76 74.70 1.25
C MET A 1 0.03 73.65 0.39
N ARG A 2 -0.78 74.04 -0.60
CA ARG A 2 -1.53 73.11 -1.49
C ARG A 2 -0.64 72.23 -2.40
N VAL A 3 0.36 72.82 -3.05
CA VAL A 3 1.34 72.10 -3.90
C VAL A 3 2.16 71.07 -3.10
N PHE A 4 2.45 71.36 -1.83
CA PHE A 4 3.18 70.45 -0.95
C PHE A 4 2.32 69.25 -0.52
N LYS A 5 1.02 69.47 -0.23
CA LYS A 5 0.06 68.39 0.04
C LYS A 5 -0.16 67.47 -1.17
N GLU A 6 -0.23 68.02 -2.38
CA GLU A 6 -0.39 67.22 -3.61
C GLU A 6 0.87 66.39 -3.94
N ARG A 7 2.07 66.97 -3.78
CA ARG A 7 3.33 66.21 -3.96
C ARG A 7 3.52 65.13 -2.89
N LEU A 8 3.18 65.43 -1.63
CA LEU A 8 3.22 64.45 -0.54
C LEU A 8 2.19 63.33 -0.75
N GLY A 9 0.98 63.65 -1.20
CA GLY A 9 -0.05 62.66 -1.53
C GLY A 9 0.36 61.73 -2.69
N ARG A 10 1.00 62.28 -3.73
CA ARG A 10 1.56 61.46 -4.83
C ARG A 10 2.71 60.57 -4.36
N ALA A 11 3.63 61.09 -3.54
CA ALA A 11 4.72 60.30 -2.99
C ALA A 11 4.22 59.15 -2.10
N ILE A 12 3.25 59.41 -1.23
CA ILE A 12 2.61 58.37 -0.41
C ILE A 12 1.91 57.34 -1.30
N ALA A 13 1.15 57.77 -2.31
CA ALA A 13 0.49 56.85 -3.25
C ALA A 13 1.50 55.98 -4.01
N THR A 14 2.64 56.54 -4.45
CA THR A 14 3.72 55.78 -5.10
C THR A 14 4.35 54.78 -4.13
N ILE A 15 4.62 55.16 -2.88
CA ILE A 15 5.17 54.25 -1.87
C ILE A 15 4.19 53.11 -1.59
N VAL A 16 2.89 53.41 -1.42
CA VAL A 16 1.85 52.40 -1.23
C VAL A 16 1.76 51.47 -2.44
N LEU A 17 1.82 52.00 -3.66
CA LEU A 17 1.82 51.18 -4.87
C LEU A 17 3.05 50.27 -4.95
N ILE A 18 4.24 50.79 -4.67
CA ILE A 18 5.48 50.00 -4.64
C ILE A 18 5.38 48.90 -3.58
N PHE A 19 4.88 49.23 -2.39
CA PHE A 19 4.68 48.25 -1.32
C PHE A 19 3.70 47.15 -1.75
N LEU A 20 2.56 47.50 -2.34
CA LEU A 20 1.58 46.52 -2.85
C LEU A 20 2.18 45.64 -3.95
N VAL A 21 2.98 46.21 -4.85
CA VAL A 21 3.68 45.44 -5.89
C VAL A 21 4.70 44.48 -5.26
N ILE A 22 5.49 44.92 -4.28
CA ILE A 22 6.44 44.05 -3.58
C ILE A 22 5.71 42.92 -2.85
N VAL A 23 4.65 43.23 -2.11
CA VAL A 23 3.82 42.23 -1.43
C VAL A 23 3.21 41.26 -2.43
N GLY A 24 2.72 41.74 -3.57
CA GLY A 24 2.20 40.91 -4.65
C GLY A 24 3.26 39.97 -5.24
N ILE A 25 4.48 40.47 -5.48
CA ILE A 25 5.60 39.66 -5.98
C ILE A 25 6.01 38.61 -4.94
N VAL A 26 6.18 39.00 -3.68
CA VAL A 26 6.53 38.06 -2.60
C VAL A 26 5.45 37.00 -2.43
N GLY A 27 4.17 37.40 -2.47
CA GLY A 27 3.03 36.49 -2.42
C GLY A 27 3.01 35.51 -3.58
N TYR A 28 3.20 35.99 -4.81
CA TYR A 28 3.27 35.13 -6.00
C TYR A 28 4.47 34.19 -5.97
N VAL A 29 5.66 34.68 -5.62
CA VAL A 29 6.88 33.85 -5.52
C VAL A 29 6.72 32.80 -4.42
N GLY A 30 6.15 33.16 -3.27
CA GLY A 30 5.83 32.23 -2.20
C GLY A 30 4.83 31.16 -2.64
N TRP A 31 3.72 31.56 -3.26
CA TRP A 31 2.74 30.64 -3.83
C TRP A 31 3.37 29.70 -4.86
N TYR A 32 4.13 30.27 -5.80
CA TYR A 32 4.79 29.53 -6.87
C TYR A 32 5.72 28.46 -6.30
N ASN A 33 6.60 28.81 -5.36
CA ASN A 33 7.62 27.86 -4.88
C ASN A 33 7.12 26.90 -3.80
N LEU A 34 5.98 27.16 -3.13
CA LEU A 34 5.54 26.37 -1.98
C LEU A 34 4.17 25.69 -2.16
N PHE A 35 3.32 26.19 -3.05
CA PHE A 35 1.91 25.76 -3.13
C PHE A 35 1.41 25.47 -4.54
N ARG A 36 2.14 25.84 -5.61
CA ARG A 36 1.71 25.57 -6.99
C ARG A 36 1.59 24.07 -7.25
N GLU A 37 0.41 23.62 -7.65
CA GLU A 37 0.20 22.26 -8.11
C GLU A 37 0.43 22.15 -9.62
N VAL A 38 1.11 21.08 -10.04
CA VAL A 38 1.25 20.71 -11.45
C VAL A 38 0.48 19.41 -11.69
N PRO A 39 -0.49 19.38 -12.62
CA PRO A 39 -1.20 18.16 -12.99
C PRO A 39 -0.24 17.10 -13.52
N GLN A 40 -0.50 15.83 -13.19
CA GLN A 40 0.22 14.71 -13.77
C GLN A 40 -0.53 14.19 -15.01
N GLN A 41 0.21 13.68 -15.98
CA GLN A 41 -0.31 13.03 -17.18
C GLN A 41 0.51 11.78 -17.43
N PHE A 42 -0.17 10.69 -17.78
CA PHE A 42 0.43 9.38 -17.95
C PHE A 42 0.07 8.80 -19.31
N ALA A 43 0.92 7.96 -19.88
CA ALA A 43 0.69 7.38 -21.19
C ALA A 43 -0.40 6.30 -21.19
N SER A 44 -0.67 5.71 -20.02
CA SER A 44 -1.70 4.67 -19.85
C SER A 44 -2.32 4.70 -18.46
N ALA A 45 -3.47 4.04 -18.32
CA ALA A 45 -4.13 3.85 -17.03
C ALA A 45 -3.29 2.99 -16.06
N GLU A 46 -2.52 2.02 -16.59
CA GLU A 46 -1.57 1.25 -15.79
C GLU A 46 -0.43 2.11 -15.24
N GLU A 47 0.10 3.03 -16.04
CA GLU A 47 1.14 3.96 -15.57
C GLU A 47 0.57 4.92 -14.52
N GLN A 48 -0.66 5.41 -14.72
CA GLN A 48 -1.37 6.18 -13.71
C GLN A 48 -1.59 5.39 -12.42
N PHE A 49 -1.95 4.10 -12.50
CA PHE A 49 -2.05 3.23 -11.32
C PHE A 49 -0.70 3.10 -10.59
N LYS A 50 0.39 2.91 -11.35
CA LYS A 50 1.74 2.71 -10.79
C LYS A 50 2.37 3.97 -10.19
N TYR A 51 2.13 5.15 -10.78
CA TYR A 51 2.89 6.38 -10.49
C TYR A 51 2.02 7.62 -10.24
N GLY A 52 0.71 7.51 -10.40
CA GLY A 52 -0.24 8.61 -10.20
C GLY A 52 -0.45 8.95 -8.74
N SER A 53 -0.46 10.25 -8.44
CA SER A 53 -0.85 10.79 -7.14
C SER A 53 -2.23 10.30 -6.72
N ILE A 54 -2.32 9.78 -5.50
CA ILE A 54 -3.60 9.56 -4.79
C ILE A 54 -3.92 10.68 -3.79
N GLY A 55 -3.15 11.78 -3.81
CA GLY A 55 -3.40 12.96 -2.97
C GLY A 55 -2.67 12.98 -1.62
N THR A 56 -1.65 12.14 -1.46
CA THR A 56 -0.84 12.05 -0.23
C THR A 56 0.28 13.11 -0.19
N GLU A 57 0.64 13.69 -1.32
CA GLU A 57 1.79 14.59 -1.44
C GLU A 57 1.58 15.96 -0.77
N PRO A 58 0.41 16.62 -0.88
CA PRO A 58 0.16 17.86 -0.15
C PRO A 58 0.26 17.70 1.39
N PRO A 59 -0.42 16.73 2.03
CA PRO A 59 -0.42 16.62 3.50
C PRO A 59 0.85 15.99 4.09
N GLN A 60 1.44 15.01 3.40
CA GLN A 60 2.54 14.20 3.98
C GLN A 60 3.66 13.83 2.98
N GLY A 61 3.61 14.38 1.76
CA GLY A 61 4.62 14.09 0.74
C GLY A 61 6.01 14.53 1.15
N ILE A 62 7.00 13.68 0.87
CA ILE A 62 8.40 13.97 1.17
C ILE A 62 8.99 14.72 -0.02
N PRO A 63 9.72 15.83 0.17
CA PRO A 63 10.42 16.48 -0.94
C PRO A 63 11.31 15.47 -1.67
N TYR A 64 11.15 15.34 -2.99
CA TYR A 64 11.75 14.27 -3.80
C TYR A 64 13.27 14.18 -3.60
N TRP A 65 13.96 15.32 -3.64
CA TRP A 65 15.42 15.34 -3.49
C TRP A 65 15.87 14.91 -2.09
N ILE A 66 15.09 15.17 -1.04
CA ILE A 66 15.39 14.66 0.30
C ILE A 66 15.22 13.14 0.31
N TRP A 67 14.06 12.66 -0.15
CA TRP A 67 13.74 11.23 -0.23
C TRP A 67 14.83 10.46 -0.98
N LEU A 68 15.21 10.92 -2.18
CA LEU A 68 16.19 10.28 -3.05
C LEU A 68 17.52 10.00 -2.33
N VAL A 69 17.96 10.90 -1.43
CA VAL A 69 19.27 10.80 -0.77
C VAL A 69 19.24 10.11 0.59
N LEU A 70 18.07 9.91 1.21
CA LEU A 70 17.98 9.29 2.54
C LEU A 70 18.69 7.94 2.60
N PRO A 71 18.52 6.99 1.65
CA PRO A 71 19.20 5.70 1.73
C PRO A 71 20.73 5.78 1.70
N ARG A 72 21.28 6.80 1.04
CA ARG A 72 22.74 7.02 0.98
C ARG A 72 23.27 7.64 2.26
N LEU A 73 22.50 8.55 2.86
CA LEU A 73 22.88 9.24 4.09
C LEU A 73 22.69 8.36 5.34
N PHE A 74 21.69 7.48 5.31
CA PHE A 74 21.27 6.62 6.43
C PHE A 74 21.21 5.12 6.07
N PRO A 75 22.25 4.54 5.45
CA PRO A 75 22.23 3.12 5.08
C PRO A 75 22.14 2.19 6.30
N ASP A 76 22.61 2.67 7.47
CA ASP A 76 22.54 1.97 8.75
C ASP A 76 21.12 1.89 9.35
N LYS A 77 20.15 2.60 8.78
CA LYS A 77 18.73 2.57 9.21
C LYS A 77 17.86 1.67 8.33
N LEU A 78 18.43 1.09 7.27
CA LEU A 78 17.72 0.18 6.38
C LEU A 78 17.86 -1.28 6.84
N PRO A 79 16.89 -2.15 6.54
CA PRO A 79 16.96 -3.57 6.90
C PRO A 79 18.04 -4.34 6.12
N GLY A 80 18.54 -3.78 5.01
CA GLY A 80 19.56 -4.42 4.19
C GLY A 80 20.20 -3.47 3.16
N ALA A 81 21.08 -4.04 2.34
CA ALA A 81 21.75 -3.31 1.27
C ALA A 81 20.82 -2.98 0.09
N GLY A 82 21.23 -2.05 -0.78
CA GLY A 82 20.48 -1.69 -1.99
C GLY A 82 19.51 -0.52 -1.82
N GLY A 83 19.60 0.22 -0.71
CA GLY A 83 18.78 1.40 -0.47
C GLY A 83 17.30 1.03 -0.30
N TYR A 84 16.41 1.73 -1.00
CA TYR A 84 14.98 1.46 -0.98
C TYR A 84 14.60 0.04 -1.43
N ALA A 85 15.41 -0.63 -2.26
CA ALA A 85 15.15 -2.03 -2.64
C ALA A 85 15.16 -2.99 -1.45
N SER A 86 15.86 -2.65 -0.36
CA SER A 86 15.84 -3.44 0.89
C SER A 86 14.49 -3.43 1.61
N LEU A 87 13.65 -2.43 1.31
CA LEU A 87 12.27 -2.30 1.80
C LEU A 87 11.25 -2.90 0.83
N GLY A 88 11.70 -3.61 -0.21
CA GLY A 88 10.84 -4.28 -1.19
C GLY A 88 10.34 -3.41 -2.33
N PHE A 89 10.79 -2.15 -2.45
CA PHE A 89 10.52 -1.34 -3.64
C PHE A 89 11.12 -1.97 -4.90
N THR A 90 10.39 -1.87 -6.02
CA THR A 90 10.80 -2.44 -7.31
C THR A 90 10.71 -1.37 -8.40
N TRP A 91 11.71 -1.33 -9.30
CA TRP A 91 11.78 -0.37 -10.41
C TRP A 91 11.45 -1.05 -11.73
N GLU A 92 10.74 -0.31 -12.58
CA GLU A 92 10.73 -0.57 -14.02
C GLU A 92 11.94 0.12 -14.67
N GLU A 93 12.43 -0.48 -15.76
CA GLU A 93 13.55 0.08 -16.50
C GLU A 93 13.20 1.46 -17.06
N GLY A 94 14.08 2.45 -16.81
CA GLY A 94 13.88 3.82 -17.28
C GLY A 94 12.95 4.69 -16.44
N LYS A 95 12.42 4.21 -15.30
CA LYS A 95 11.62 5.00 -14.37
C LYS A 95 12.48 5.60 -13.25
N GLU A 96 12.21 6.85 -12.89
CA GLU A 96 12.93 7.57 -11.84
C GLU A 96 12.53 7.07 -10.43
N THR A 97 11.23 6.90 -10.19
CA THR A 97 10.67 6.37 -8.95
C THR A 97 10.32 4.89 -9.09
N PRO A 98 10.32 4.13 -7.97
CA PRO A 98 9.85 2.75 -8.00
C PRO A 98 8.33 2.71 -8.22
N VAL A 99 7.84 1.55 -8.67
CA VAL A 99 6.40 1.29 -8.73
C VAL A 99 5.79 1.51 -7.34
N GLY A 100 4.70 2.27 -7.29
CA GLY A 100 4.04 2.63 -6.04
C GLY A 100 4.49 3.97 -5.45
N ILE A 101 5.43 4.68 -6.08
CA ILE A 101 5.85 6.01 -5.65
C ILE A 101 5.56 7.03 -6.76
N SER A 102 4.67 7.97 -6.43
CA SER A 102 4.37 9.11 -7.27
C SER A 102 5.44 10.20 -7.13
N GLN A 103 5.51 11.08 -8.12
CA GLN A 103 6.25 12.33 -8.04
C GLN A 103 5.36 13.47 -8.55
N LYS A 104 4.77 14.23 -7.62
CA LYS A 104 3.87 15.36 -7.92
C LYS A 104 4.51 16.66 -7.46
N THR A 105 4.38 17.72 -8.25
CA THR A 105 4.84 19.05 -7.84
C THR A 105 3.74 19.76 -7.06
N VAL A 106 4.02 20.08 -5.79
CA VAL A 106 3.22 20.94 -4.91
C VAL A 106 4.18 21.98 -4.32
N GLY A 107 4.31 23.09 -5.03
CA GLY A 107 5.40 24.06 -4.91
C GLY A 107 6.71 23.55 -5.52
N PHE A 108 7.20 22.44 -4.98
CA PHE A 108 8.42 21.71 -5.37
C PHE A 108 8.07 20.21 -5.54
N PRO A 109 8.92 19.39 -6.20
CA PRO A 109 8.64 17.98 -6.39
C PRO A 109 8.60 17.24 -5.06
N ARG A 110 7.51 16.50 -4.83
CA ARG A 110 7.29 15.65 -3.67
C ARG A 110 6.96 14.23 -4.13
N VAL A 111 7.32 13.27 -3.29
CA VAL A 111 6.92 11.88 -3.46
C VAL A 111 5.83 11.50 -2.48
N GLY A 112 4.90 10.69 -2.96
CA GLY A 112 3.86 10.04 -2.18
C GLY A 112 3.81 8.55 -2.51
N ILE A 113 3.12 7.78 -1.67
CA ILE A 113 2.74 6.41 -2.02
C ILE A 113 1.52 6.44 -2.94
N THR A 114 1.42 5.45 -3.81
CA THR A 114 0.23 5.16 -4.63
C THR A 114 -0.32 3.78 -4.27
N CYS A 115 -1.54 3.46 -4.73
CA CYS A 115 -2.14 2.13 -4.53
C CYS A 115 -1.21 0.99 -4.97
N ALA A 116 -0.38 1.20 -5.99
CA ALA A 116 0.51 0.20 -6.54
C ALA A 116 1.62 -0.24 -5.60
N VAL A 117 1.96 0.51 -4.55
CA VAL A 117 2.99 0.07 -3.58
C VAL A 117 2.53 -1.18 -2.82
N CYS A 118 1.23 -1.24 -2.54
CA CYS A 118 0.54 -2.36 -1.89
C CYS A 118 -0.01 -3.36 -2.91
N HIS A 119 -0.49 -2.85 -4.04
CA HIS A 119 -1.18 -3.61 -5.09
C HIS A 119 -0.36 -3.73 -6.38
N SER A 120 0.94 -4.00 -6.25
CA SER A 120 1.76 -4.55 -7.33
C SER A 120 2.63 -5.67 -6.80
N GLY A 121 2.44 -6.86 -7.37
CA GLY A 121 3.19 -8.06 -7.02
C GLY A 121 4.36 -8.26 -7.97
N THR A 122 5.29 -9.10 -7.55
CA THR A 122 6.42 -9.52 -8.38
C THR A 122 6.60 -11.02 -8.33
N TYR A 123 7.01 -11.62 -9.44
CA TYR A 123 7.48 -13.00 -9.44
C TYR A 123 8.69 -13.18 -10.37
N ARG A 124 9.50 -14.18 -10.07
CA ARG A 124 10.61 -14.69 -10.88
C ARG A 124 10.41 -16.18 -11.08
N LYS A 125 10.62 -16.66 -12.31
CA LYS A 125 10.55 -18.10 -12.61
C LYS A 125 11.76 -18.84 -12.06
N SER A 126 12.89 -18.16 -11.94
CA SER A 126 14.11 -18.64 -11.35
C SER A 126 14.88 -17.50 -10.66
N GLN A 127 15.78 -17.84 -9.73
CA GLN A 127 16.58 -16.86 -9.00
C GLN A 127 17.35 -15.83 -9.86
N PRO A 128 17.98 -16.16 -11.00
CA PRO A 128 18.70 -15.17 -11.80
C PRO A 128 17.81 -14.23 -12.62
N ASP A 129 16.50 -14.51 -12.74
CA ASP A 129 15.61 -13.71 -13.58
C ASP A 129 15.40 -12.30 -13.01
N LYS A 130 15.12 -11.34 -13.89
CA LYS A 130 14.55 -10.05 -13.46
C LYS A 130 13.11 -10.28 -12.96
N PRO A 131 12.67 -9.57 -11.91
CA PRO A 131 11.29 -9.68 -11.45
C PRO A 131 10.31 -9.20 -12.52
N THR A 132 9.28 -10.01 -12.77
CA THR A 132 8.10 -9.57 -13.52
C THR A 132 7.19 -8.83 -12.57
N ILE A 133 6.91 -7.55 -12.84
CA ILE A 133 5.97 -6.74 -12.06
C ILE A 133 4.56 -6.95 -12.62
N VAL A 134 3.60 -7.20 -11.75
CA VAL A 134 2.19 -7.39 -12.10
C VAL A 134 1.36 -6.34 -11.36
N ALA A 135 0.79 -5.40 -12.12
CA ALA A 135 -0.14 -4.41 -11.58
C ALA A 135 -1.39 -5.08 -11.01
N ALA A 136 -1.96 -4.49 -9.95
CA ALA A 136 -3.13 -4.98 -9.22
C ALA A 136 -2.97 -6.35 -8.55
N ALA A 137 -1.78 -6.97 -8.58
CA ALA A 137 -1.47 -8.14 -7.78
C ALA A 137 -1.14 -7.74 -6.33
N PRO A 138 -1.34 -8.61 -5.34
CA PRO A 138 -0.90 -8.33 -3.98
C PRO A 138 0.64 -8.26 -3.93
N THR A 139 1.19 -7.24 -3.27
CA THR A 139 2.64 -7.21 -3.02
C THR A 139 3.02 -8.25 -1.97
N THR A 140 4.14 -8.94 -2.18
CA THR A 140 4.72 -9.86 -1.20
C THR A 140 6.01 -9.32 -0.59
N LYS A 141 6.54 -8.21 -1.12
CA LYS A 141 7.88 -7.70 -0.82
C LYS A 141 7.90 -6.39 -0.07
N PHE A 142 6.96 -5.49 -0.35
CA PHE A 142 7.01 -4.15 0.22
C PHE A 142 6.79 -4.19 1.73
N ASP A 143 7.76 -3.65 2.48
CA ASP A 143 7.72 -3.55 3.94
C ASP A 143 7.33 -2.11 4.35
N LEU A 144 6.02 -1.85 4.40
CA LEU A 144 5.50 -0.53 4.78
C LEU A 144 5.92 -0.14 6.20
N GLN A 145 5.91 -1.09 7.14
CA GLN A 145 6.31 -0.83 8.52
C GLN A 145 7.78 -0.44 8.60
N GLY A 146 8.65 -1.18 7.89
CA GLY A 146 10.07 -0.87 7.75
C GLY A 146 10.29 0.50 7.10
N TYR A 147 9.49 0.86 6.09
CA TYR A 147 9.60 2.16 5.42
C TYR A 147 9.25 3.33 6.37
N ILE A 148 8.15 3.22 7.13
CA ILE A 148 7.76 4.22 8.13
C ILE A 148 8.86 4.37 9.20
N ARG A 149 9.39 3.25 9.70
CA ARG A 149 10.49 3.25 10.68
C ARG A 149 11.76 3.89 10.13
N PHE A 150 12.16 3.54 8.90
CA PHE A 150 13.32 4.11 8.23
C PHE A 150 13.23 5.64 8.13
N LEU A 151 12.09 6.18 7.73
CA LEU A 151 11.88 7.62 7.63
C LEU A 151 11.96 8.31 9.00
N GLY A 152 11.28 7.75 10.01
CA GLY A 152 11.30 8.27 11.36
C GLY A 152 12.69 8.22 12.03
N ASP A 153 13.43 7.14 11.82
CA ASP A 153 14.78 6.95 12.34
C ASP A 153 15.80 7.83 11.64
N SER A 154 15.67 8.02 10.32
CA SER A 154 16.44 9.00 9.57
C SER A 154 16.21 10.41 10.13
N ALA A 155 14.95 10.80 10.36
CA ALA A 155 14.62 12.11 10.92
C ALA A 155 15.09 12.29 12.37
N SER A 156 15.22 11.20 13.13
CA SER A 156 15.76 11.21 14.51
C SER A 156 17.28 11.35 14.55
N ASP A 157 17.97 11.06 13.46
CA ASP A 157 19.43 11.01 13.41
C ASP A 157 20.05 12.43 13.40
N PRO A 158 21.17 12.66 14.12
CA PRO A 158 21.87 13.94 14.11
C PRO A 158 22.35 14.40 12.74
N ARG A 159 22.57 13.47 11.78
CA ARG A 159 22.95 13.81 10.40
C ARG A 159 21.80 14.42 9.60
N PHE A 160 20.54 14.31 10.04
CA PHE A 160 19.39 14.93 9.34
C PHE A 160 19.38 16.45 9.57
N THR A 161 20.20 17.13 8.77
CA THR A 161 20.40 18.58 8.76
C THR A 161 20.56 19.06 7.33
N ALA A 162 20.40 20.36 7.12
CA ALA A 162 20.55 20.94 5.80
C ALA A 162 21.95 20.73 5.21
N ASP A 163 23.02 20.79 6.02
CA ASP A 163 24.39 20.65 5.51
C ASP A 163 24.64 19.27 4.88
N TYR A 164 24.32 18.18 5.59
CA TYR A 164 24.49 16.83 5.06
C TYR A 164 23.54 16.53 3.90
N ILE A 165 22.24 16.86 4.05
CA ILE A 165 21.24 16.54 3.03
C ILE A 165 21.51 17.31 1.74
N MET A 166 21.77 18.61 1.81
CA MET A 166 22.05 19.41 0.61
C MET A 166 23.37 19.02 -0.04
N SER A 167 24.39 18.64 0.74
CA SER A 167 25.64 18.09 0.20
C SER A 167 25.39 16.81 -0.60
N GLU A 168 24.56 15.90 -0.10
CA GLU A 168 24.21 14.66 -0.82
C GLU A 168 23.32 14.89 -2.05
N ILE A 169 22.45 15.90 -2.01
CA ILE A 169 21.63 16.30 -3.17
C ILE A 169 22.51 16.87 -4.28
N GLY A 170 23.56 17.61 -3.93
CA GLY A 170 24.49 18.26 -4.87
C GLY A 170 25.15 17.32 -5.88
N TYR A 171 25.18 16.01 -5.63
CA TYR A 171 25.63 15.01 -6.60
C TYR A 171 24.68 14.78 -7.78
N ASN A 172 23.40 15.16 -7.65
CA ASN A 172 22.35 14.86 -8.64
C ASN A 172 21.59 16.12 -9.10
N HIS A 173 21.65 17.21 -8.34
CA HIS A 173 20.86 18.41 -8.61
C HIS A 173 21.54 19.68 -8.11
N GLU A 174 21.51 20.72 -8.96
CA GLU A 174 22.01 22.06 -8.63
C GLU A 174 20.84 22.99 -8.29
N PHE A 175 20.77 23.45 -7.04
CA PHE A 175 19.75 24.39 -6.61
C PHE A 175 20.04 25.81 -7.09
N SER A 176 19.00 26.54 -7.51
CA SER A 176 19.06 27.99 -7.60
C SER A 176 19.29 28.64 -6.23
N TRP A 177 19.66 29.92 -6.21
CA TRP A 177 19.87 30.67 -4.96
C TRP A 177 18.65 30.63 -4.03
N LEU A 178 17.45 30.80 -4.59
CA LEU A 178 16.21 30.79 -3.81
C LEU A 178 15.88 29.39 -3.29
N GLU A 179 16.02 28.36 -4.13
CA GLU A 179 15.81 26.97 -3.71
C GLU A 179 16.79 26.57 -2.61
N ASN A 180 18.06 27.00 -2.70
CA ASN A 180 19.04 26.75 -1.67
C ASN A 180 18.58 27.32 -0.31
N LEU A 181 18.09 28.57 -0.30
CA LEU A 181 17.57 29.22 0.90
C LEU A 181 16.33 28.48 1.43
N LEU A 182 15.39 28.12 0.55
CA LEU A 182 14.16 27.40 0.92
C LEU A 182 14.48 26.01 1.48
N TYR A 183 15.34 25.24 0.83
CA TYR A 183 15.73 23.91 1.30
C TYR A 183 16.42 23.98 2.65
N ARG A 184 17.39 24.88 2.80
CA ARG A 184 18.19 25.01 4.01
C ARG A 184 17.37 25.41 5.24
N TRP A 185 16.51 26.41 5.08
CA TRP A 185 15.87 27.08 6.23
C TRP A 185 14.40 26.74 6.42
N LEU A 186 13.74 26.17 5.41
CA LEU A 186 12.31 25.87 5.45
C LEU A 186 12.03 24.38 5.22
N ILE A 187 12.34 23.86 4.02
CA ILE A 187 11.89 22.54 3.58
C ILE A 187 12.53 21.43 4.43
N ILE A 188 13.86 21.39 4.58
CA ILE A 188 14.52 20.32 5.36
C ILE A 188 14.10 20.34 6.84
N PRO A 189 14.07 21.49 7.55
CA PRO A 189 13.55 21.55 8.92
C PRO A 189 12.09 21.12 9.05
N GLN A 190 11.22 21.51 8.10
CA GLN A 190 9.81 21.12 8.11
C GLN A 190 9.64 19.62 7.84
N THR A 191 10.37 19.06 6.87
CA THR A 191 10.38 17.61 6.61
C THR A 191 10.83 16.84 7.85
N LYS A 192 11.90 17.28 8.53
CA LYS A 192 12.35 16.66 9.79
C LYS A 192 11.22 16.64 10.82
N ARG A 193 10.56 17.79 11.03
CA ARG A 193 9.47 17.90 12.00
C ARG A 193 8.28 17.00 11.64
N ALA A 194 7.89 16.94 10.36
CA ALA A 194 6.79 16.11 9.90
C ALA A 194 7.10 14.61 10.07
N LEU A 195 8.31 14.16 9.71
CA LEU A 195 8.73 12.77 9.89
C LEU A 195 8.82 12.37 11.38
N LEU A 196 9.26 13.28 12.26
CA LEU A 196 9.24 13.03 13.70
C LEU A 196 7.81 12.94 14.27
N GLN A 197 6.88 13.74 13.75
CA GLN A 197 5.47 13.62 14.10
C GLN A 197 4.91 12.28 13.62
N GLN A 198 5.17 11.89 12.37
CA GLN A 198 4.77 10.58 11.83
C GLN A 198 5.31 9.44 12.70
N LYS A 199 6.59 9.50 13.11
CA LYS A 199 7.16 8.52 14.04
C LYS A 199 6.38 8.43 15.36
N ALA A 200 5.99 9.56 15.94
CA ALA A 200 5.20 9.58 17.17
C ALA A 200 3.77 9.05 16.96
N ASP A 201 3.16 9.37 15.82
CA ASP A 201 1.82 8.90 15.46
C ASP A 201 1.80 7.38 15.28
N PHE A 202 2.85 6.81 14.71
CA PHE A 202 3.01 5.36 14.47
C PHE A 202 3.72 4.59 15.60
N ALA A 203 4.07 5.21 16.72
CA ALA A 203 4.73 4.55 17.85
C ALA A 203 3.93 3.38 18.48
N TRP A 204 2.62 3.29 18.21
CA TRP A 204 1.78 2.17 18.63
C TRP A 204 2.19 0.84 17.98
N MET A 205 2.90 0.87 16.84
CA MET A 205 3.42 -0.32 16.18
C MET A 205 4.43 -1.08 17.04
N ASP A 206 5.11 -0.40 17.97
CA ASP A 206 6.22 -0.98 18.73
C ASP A 206 5.76 -1.92 19.85
N SER A 207 4.48 -1.88 20.24
CA SER A 207 3.90 -2.81 21.22
C SER A 207 3.29 -4.06 20.60
N ARG A 208 3.41 -4.23 19.28
CA ARG A 208 2.70 -5.27 18.51
C ARG A 208 3.65 -6.08 17.63
N PRO A 209 3.22 -7.26 17.16
CA PRO A 209 3.96 -8.02 16.16
C PRO A 209 4.25 -7.20 14.89
N ASN A 210 5.47 -7.35 14.38
CA ASN A 210 5.84 -6.77 13.09
C ASN A 210 4.96 -7.32 11.98
N TRP A 211 4.59 -6.46 11.03
CA TRP A 211 3.71 -6.85 9.91
C TRP A 211 4.44 -7.80 8.95
N GLY A 212 5.69 -7.46 8.65
CA GLY A 212 6.49 -8.12 7.62
C GLY A 212 6.12 -7.66 6.20
N PRO A 213 6.94 -8.01 5.19
CA PRO A 213 6.76 -7.57 3.82
C PRO A 213 5.47 -8.15 3.21
N GLY A 214 4.72 -7.34 2.46
CA GLY A 214 3.44 -7.74 1.85
C GLY A 214 2.24 -7.72 2.80
N ARG A 215 2.41 -7.22 4.03
CA ARG A 215 1.33 -7.07 5.00
C ARG A 215 1.25 -5.64 5.52
N ILE A 216 0.06 -5.26 5.94
CA ILE A 216 -0.23 -3.99 6.61
C ILE A 216 -1.18 -4.15 7.77
N ASP A 217 -1.22 -3.15 8.63
CA ASP A 217 -2.38 -2.86 9.46
C ASP A 217 -3.18 -1.72 8.80
N PRO A 218 -4.30 -2.02 8.11
CA PRO A 218 -4.97 -1.06 7.24
C PRO A 218 -5.75 0.02 8.00
N PHE A 219 -6.29 -0.28 9.18
CA PHE A 219 -7.27 0.61 9.83
C PHE A 219 -6.90 1.08 11.23
N ASN A 220 -5.88 0.53 11.91
CA ASN A 220 -5.37 1.20 13.12
C ASN A 220 -4.81 2.61 12.84
N PRO A 221 -4.06 2.87 11.75
CA PRO A 221 -3.71 4.23 11.37
C PRO A 221 -4.94 5.14 11.23
N VAL A 222 -6.00 4.65 10.58
CA VAL A 222 -7.27 5.38 10.41
C VAL A 222 -7.93 5.65 11.76
N LYS A 223 -8.11 4.63 12.61
CA LYS A 223 -8.69 4.77 13.95
C LYS A 223 -7.96 5.82 14.78
N PHE A 224 -6.63 5.73 14.84
CA PHE A 224 -5.84 6.53 15.78
C PHE A 224 -5.52 7.93 15.24
N ASN A 225 -5.21 8.05 13.95
CA ASN A 225 -4.71 9.29 13.37
C ASN A 225 -5.80 10.10 12.67
N THR A 226 -6.71 9.44 11.94
CA THR A 226 -7.78 10.10 11.18
C THR A 226 -9.00 10.34 12.08
N LEU A 227 -9.54 9.28 12.68
CA LEU A 227 -10.74 9.34 13.53
C LEU A 227 -10.46 9.81 14.96
N ARG A 228 -9.17 9.93 15.35
CA ARG A 228 -8.72 10.35 16.69
C ARG A 228 -9.31 9.50 17.82
N LEU A 229 -9.61 8.23 17.56
CA LEU A 229 -10.00 7.28 18.59
C LEU A 229 -8.82 6.98 19.52
N PRO A 230 -9.07 6.60 20.78
CA PRO A 230 -8.01 6.17 21.68
C PRO A 230 -7.18 5.04 21.08
N LYS A 231 -5.86 5.12 21.23
CA LYS A 231 -4.96 4.01 20.91
C LYS A 231 -5.30 2.84 21.83
N ASP A 232 -5.71 1.72 21.24
CA ASP A 232 -5.96 0.46 21.94
C ASP A 232 -4.79 -0.52 21.70
N ASP A 233 -5.00 -1.82 21.89
CA ASP A 233 -4.01 -2.90 21.69
C ASP A 233 -4.38 -3.85 20.53
N THR A 234 -5.33 -3.48 19.67
CA THR A 234 -5.76 -4.38 18.57
C THR A 234 -4.65 -4.55 17.53
N ILE A 235 -4.66 -5.69 16.83
CA ILE A 235 -3.67 -6.04 15.80
C ILE A 235 -4.41 -6.22 14.47
N GLY A 236 -4.13 -5.37 13.48
CA GLY A 236 -4.79 -5.41 12.17
C GLY A 236 -4.01 -6.12 11.07
N ASN A 237 -2.94 -6.84 11.39
CA ASN A 237 -2.00 -7.37 10.39
C ASN A 237 -2.69 -8.30 9.37
N SER A 238 -2.82 -7.87 8.12
CA SER A 238 -3.36 -8.67 7.02
C SER A 238 -2.50 -8.59 5.77
N ASP A 239 -2.58 -9.62 4.94
CA ASP A 239 -1.97 -9.67 3.60
C ASP A 239 -2.70 -8.73 2.65
N MET A 240 -2.07 -8.38 1.53
CA MET A 240 -2.72 -7.56 0.51
C MET A 240 -3.71 -8.36 -0.31
N MET A 241 -4.80 -7.71 -0.73
CA MET A 241 -5.73 -8.27 -1.68
C MET A 241 -5.35 -7.87 -3.11
N PRO A 242 -5.60 -8.70 -4.12
CA PRO A 242 -5.55 -8.28 -5.52
C PRO A 242 -6.68 -7.30 -5.82
N LEU A 243 -6.47 -6.43 -6.80
CA LEU A 243 -7.48 -5.48 -7.28
C LEU A 243 -8.00 -5.80 -8.68
N TRP A 244 -7.42 -6.75 -9.40
CA TRP A 244 -7.88 -7.06 -10.76
C TRP A 244 -9.34 -7.52 -10.78
N ASN A 245 -9.94 -7.41 -11.97
CA ASN A 245 -11.18 -8.06 -12.36
C ASN A 245 -12.42 -7.61 -11.57
N GLN A 246 -12.45 -6.36 -11.08
CA GLN A 246 -13.56 -5.87 -10.24
C GLN A 246 -14.91 -5.91 -10.95
N LYS A 247 -14.95 -5.90 -12.28
CA LYS A 247 -16.19 -6.10 -13.05
C LYS A 247 -16.88 -7.41 -12.71
N GLN A 248 -16.13 -8.50 -12.47
CA GLN A 248 -16.68 -9.79 -12.10
C GLN A 248 -16.98 -9.89 -10.60
N HIS A 249 -16.40 -8.99 -9.78
CA HIS A 249 -16.65 -8.87 -8.34
C HIS A 249 -17.81 -7.93 -8.00
N GLN A 250 -18.60 -7.48 -9.00
CA GLN A 250 -19.72 -6.59 -8.75
C GLN A 250 -20.69 -7.18 -7.71
N GLY A 251 -20.93 -6.43 -6.64
CA GLY A 251 -21.81 -6.85 -5.52
C GLY A 251 -21.11 -7.67 -4.43
N PHE A 252 -19.79 -7.86 -4.52
CA PHE A 252 -19.01 -8.50 -3.46
C PHE A 252 -18.77 -7.52 -2.30
N ALA A 253 -18.50 -8.08 -1.12
CA ALA A 253 -17.92 -7.32 -0.02
C ALA A 253 -16.41 -7.11 -0.24
N TYR A 254 -15.92 -5.94 0.16
CA TYR A 254 -14.51 -5.53 0.04
C TYR A 254 -13.80 -5.55 1.39
N HIS A 255 -12.46 -5.57 1.33
CA HIS A 255 -11.56 -5.93 2.43
C HIS A 255 -11.71 -7.39 2.86
N TRP A 256 -10.69 -7.91 3.55
CA TRP A 256 -10.71 -9.30 4.02
C TRP A 256 -11.93 -9.63 4.88
N ASP A 257 -12.39 -8.67 5.66
CA ASP A 257 -13.50 -8.77 6.62
C ASP A 257 -14.81 -8.15 6.11
N GLY A 258 -14.89 -7.71 4.85
CA GLY A 258 -16.15 -7.28 4.25
C GLY A 258 -16.71 -5.95 4.81
N LEU A 259 -15.80 -5.06 5.23
CA LEU A 259 -16.12 -3.78 5.86
C LEU A 259 -16.85 -2.82 4.94
N GLU A 260 -16.77 -3.03 3.62
CA GLU A 260 -17.38 -2.19 2.60
C GLU A 260 -18.07 -3.03 1.52
N THR A 261 -18.97 -2.40 0.76
CA THR A 261 -19.65 -3.00 -0.41
C THR A 261 -19.62 -2.13 -1.66
N SER A 262 -19.02 -0.95 -1.59
CA SER A 262 -18.88 0.00 -2.69
C SER A 262 -17.42 0.07 -3.12
N LEU A 263 -17.15 -0.27 -4.38
CA LEU A 263 -15.77 -0.22 -4.92
C LEU A 263 -15.24 1.22 -4.90
N THR A 264 -16.05 2.18 -5.35
CA THR A 264 -15.71 3.60 -5.38
C THR A 264 -15.38 4.11 -3.99
N GLU A 265 -16.16 3.69 -2.98
CA GLU A 265 -15.87 4.03 -1.59
C GLU A 265 -14.53 3.43 -1.17
N THR A 266 -14.31 2.14 -1.40
CA THR A 266 -13.07 1.45 -1.02
C THR A 266 -11.81 2.06 -1.65
N VAL A 267 -11.90 2.53 -2.89
CA VAL A 267 -10.79 3.25 -3.55
C VAL A 267 -10.52 4.60 -2.86
N GLN A 268 -11.56 5.33 -2.48
CA GLN A 268 -11.43 6.62 -1.80
C GLN A 268 -10.98 6.48 -0.34
N THR A 269 -11.57 5.55 0.42
CA THR A 269 -11.20 5.24 1.80
C THR A 269 -9.77 4.71 1.87
N GLY A 270 -9.33 3.92 0.88
CA GLY A 270 -7.94 3.50 0.73
C GLY A 270 -6.98 4.70 0.59
N ALA A 271 -7.28 5.66 -0.30
CA ALA A 271 -6.46 6.86 -0.47
C ALA A 271 -6.43 7.73 0.81
N ILE A 272 -7.56 7.85 1.53
CA ILE A 272 -7.64 8.56 2.81
C ILE A 272 -6.82 7.83 3.89
N GLY A 273 -6.91 6.50 3.95
CA GLY A 273 -6.13 5.67 4.88
C GLY A 273 -4.63 5.76 4.62
N ASP A 274 -4.24 5.91 3.36
CA ASP A 274 -2.86 6.17 2.96
C ASP A 274 -2.41 7.60 3.26
N GLY A 275 -3.32 8.52 3.63
CA GLY A 275 -3.02 9.87 4.11
C GLY A 275 -3.49 11.02 3.21
N ALA A 276 -4.33 10.75 2.20
CA ALA A 276 -5.06 11.81 1.51
C ALA A 276 -6.06 12.49 2.46
N THR A 277 -6.42 13.73 2.14
CA THR A 277 -7.39 14.52 2.91
C THR A 277 -8.53 14.94 1.99
N ASN A 278 -9.64 15.40 2.57
CA ASN A 278 -10.74 16.00 1.81
C ASN A 278 -10.28 17.05 0.78
N GLN A 279 -9.27 17.86 1.12
CA GLN A 279 -8.77 18.90 0.22
C GLN A 279 -7.84 18.38 -0.88
N SER A 280 -7.21 17.22 -0.68
CA SER A 280 -6.20 16.68 -1.59
C SER A 280 -6.66 15.48 -2.40
N LEU A 281 -7.83 14.90 -2.10
CA LEU A 281 -8.33 13.69 -2.73
C LEU A 281 -8.60 13.92 -4.24
N PRO A 282 -7.87 13.25 -5.15
CA PRO A 282 -7.98 13.50 -6.58
C PRO A 282 -9.04 12.57 -7.19
N VAL A 283 -10.33 12.83 -6.89
CA VAL A 283 -11.46 11.94 -7.25
C VAL A 283 -11.45 11.50 -8.73
N ASN A 284 -11.16 12.42 -9.65
CA ASN A 284 -11.09 12.10 -11.09
C ASN A 284 -9.95 11.14 -11.44
N ASP A 285 -8.83 11.21 -10.73
CA ASP A 285 -7.70 10.31 -10.96
C ASP A 285 -7.91 8.97 -10.27
N LEU A 286 -8.59 8.95 -9.13
CA LEU A 286 -9.05 7.72 -8.47
C LEU A 286 -10.08 6.97 -9.33
N GLN A 287 -11.00 7.68 -10.01
CA GLN A 287 -11.93 7.05 -10.94
C GLN A 287 -11.20 6.33 -12.08
N LYS A 288 -10.13 6.92 -12.63
CA LYS A 288 -9.33 6.25 -13.68
C LYS A 288 -8.62 5.00 -13.16
N VAL A 289 -8.21 5.01 -11.89
CA VAL A 289 -7.66 3.82 -11.22
C VAL A 289 -8.74 2.76 -11.06
N GLU A 290 -9.94 3.14 -10.61
CA GLU A 290 -11.11 2.25 -10.50
C GLU A 290 -11.47 1.62 -11.86
N ASP A 291 -11.54 2.43 -12.92
CA ASP A 291 -11.84 1.97 -14.28
C ASP A 291 -10.79 0.96 -14.77
N PHE A 292 -9.51 1.20 -14.47
CA PHE A 292 -8.42 0.28 -14.81
C PHE A 292 -8.56 -1.07 -14.11
N ILE A 293 -8.68 -1.08 -12.77
CA ILE A 293 -8.76 -2.33 -12.00
C ILE A 293 -10.07 -3.09 -12.28
N THR A 294 -11.13 -2.38 -12.68
CA THR A 294 -12.39 -2.97 -13.11
C THR A 294 -12.26 -3.82 -14.37
N GLN A 295 -11.46 -3.38 -15.34
CA GLN A 295 -11.29 -4.08 -16.62
C GLN A 295 -10.08 -5.00 -16.68
N LEU A 296 -9.10 -4.84 -15.79
CA LEU A 296 -7.86 -5.61 -15.81
C LEU A 296 -8.09 -7.07 -15.40
N PRO A 297 -7.87 -8.08 -16.25
CA PRO A 297 -7.92 -9.48 -15.83
C PRO A 297 -6.67 -9.89 -15.02
N PRO A 298 -6.73 -10.98 -14.22
CA PRO A 298 -5.54 -11.57 -13.62
C PRO A 298 -4.54 -12.04 -14.70
N PRO A 299 -3.23 -12.10 -14.37
CA PRO A 299 -2.24 -12.68 -15.27
C PRO A 299 -2.44 -14.18 -15.41
N LYS A 300 -2.22 -14.71 -16.62
CA LYS A 300 -2.20 -16.16 -16.84
C LYS A 300 -1.03 -16.81 -16.11
N TYR A 301 -1.24 -18.03 -15.64
CA TYR A 301 -0.18 -18.86 -15.07
C TYR A 301 0.94 -19.08 -16.09
N PRO A 302 2.20 -18.75 -15.75
CA PRO A 302 3.27 -18.68 -16.75
C PRO A 302 4.09 -19.98 -16.87
N PHE A 303 3.63 -21.07 -16.25
CA PHE A 303 4.23 -22.41 -16.29
C PHE A 303 3.27 -23.42 -16.93
N ALA A 304 3.74 -24.65 -17.16
CA ALA A 304 2.93 -25.71 -17.74
C ALA A 304 1.78 -26.12 -16.81
N VAL A 305 0.65 -26.48 -17.41
CA VAL A 305 -0.53 -27.07 -16.76
C VAL A 305 -0.81 -28.41 -17.44
N ASP A 306 -1.02 -29.45 -16.64
CA ASP A 306 -1.56 -30.73 -17.12
C ASP A 306 -3.09 -30.62 -17.24
N GLU A 307 -3.55 -30.38 -18.47
CA GLU A 307 -4.97 -30.15 -18.77
C GLU A 307 -5.86 -31.34 -18.36
N GLN A 308 -5.40 -32.59 -18.50
CA GLN A 308 -6.21 -33.75 -18.12
C GLN A 308 -6.39 -33.83 -16.61
N LEU A 309 -5.33 -33.52 -15.87
CA LEU A 309 -5.36 -33.48 -14.42
C LEU A 309 -6.16 -32.26 -13.91
N ALA A 310 -6.06 -31.12 -14.59
CA ALA A 310 -6.86 -29.92 -14.31
C ALA A 310 -8.37 -30.17 -14.55
N ASP A 311 -8.75 -30.89 -15.62
CA ASP A 311 -10.14 -31.27 -15.87
C ASP A 311 -10.71 -32.15 -14.73
N ALA A 312 -9.91 -33.10 -14.23
CA ALA A 312 -10.28 -33.88 -13.04
C ALA A 312 -10.38 -33.00 -11.79
N GLY A 313 -9.44 -32.07 -11.62
CA GLY A 313 -9.42 -31.10 -10.53
C GLY A 313 -10.64 -30.18 -10.51
N LYS A 314 -11.15 -29.81 -11.69
CA LYS A 314 -12.36 -29.01 -11.83
C LYS A 314 -13.55 -29.70 -11.17
N GLN A 315 -13.69 -31.02 -11.33
CA GLN A 315 -14.78 -31.76 -10.69
C GLN A 315 -14.68 -31.71 -9.16
N VAL A 316 -13.47 -31.83 -8.61
CA VAL A 316 -13.23 -31.68 -7.17
C VAL A 316 -13.59 -30.27 -6.70
N PHE A 317 -13.18 -29.24 -7.45
CA PHE A 317 -13.49 -27.84 -7.17
C PHE A 317 -14.99 -27.56 -7.19
N ASP A 318 -15.70 -28.00 -8.24
CA ASP A 318 -17.14 -27.80 -8.40
C ASP A 318 -17.91 -28.39 -7.20
N ASN A 319 -17.48 -29.56 -6.71
CA ASN A 319 -18.13 -30.26 -5.60
C ASN A 319 -17.78 -29.71 -4.21
N SER A 320 -16.57 -29.16 -4.02
CA SER A 320 -16.03 -28.87 -2.68
C SER A 320 -15.75 -27.39 -2.41
N CYS A 321 -15.61 -26.58 -3.44
CA CYS A 321 -15.09 -25.21 -3.32
C CYS A 321 -15.99 -24.17 -3.98
N ALA A 322 -16.63 -24.52 -5.10
CA ALA A 322 -17.30 -23.57 -5.98
C ALA A 322 -18.43 -22.77 -5.31
N SER A 323 -19.13 -23.34 -4.32
CA SER A 323 -20.20 -22.64 -3.60
C SER A 323 -19.73 -21.38 -2.87
N CYS A 324 -18.46 -21.34 -2.44
CA CYS A 324 -17.84 -20.19 -1.78
C CYS A 324 -16.88 -19.41 -2.69
N HIS A 325 -16.32 -20.03 -3.72
CA HIS A 325 -15.16 -19.47 -4.43
C HIS A 325 -15.37 -19.25 -5.94
N ALA A 326 -16.33 -19.92 -6.57
CA ALA A 326 -16.58 -19.73 -7.98
C ALA A 326 -17.42 -18.45 -8.19
N PHE A 327 -17.20 -17.73 -9.29
CA PHE A 327 -18.13 -16.68 -9.69
C PHE A 327 -19.55 -17.25 -9.81
N GLY A 328 -20.53 -16.57 -9.22
CA GLY A 328 -21.92 -17.03 -9.15
C GLY A 328 -22.19 -18.11 -8.08
N GLY A 329 -21.19 -18.53 -7.31
CA GLY A 329 -21.37 -19.40 -6.15
C GLY A 329 -22.25 -18.74 -5.08
N ALA A 330 -23.05 -19.54 -4.37
CA ALA A 330 -24.07 -19.06 -3.44
C ALA A 330 -23.53 -18.18 -2.30
N ARG A 331 -22.26 -18.34 -1.94
CA ARG A 331 -21.59 -17.59 -0.88
C ARG A 331 -20.41 -16.76 -1.38
N THR A 332 -20.07 -16.80 -2.66
CA THR A 332 -18.89 -16.10 -3.19
C THR A 332 -19.02 -14.60 -3.01
N GLY A 333 -17.97 -13.95 -2.50
CA GLY A 333 -17.95 -12.51 -2.25
C GLY A 333 -18.78 -12.08 -1.04
N THR A 334 -19.25 -13.02 -0.21
CA THR A 334 -20.00 -12.72 1.02
C THR A 334 -19.15 -13.00 2.26
N VAL A 335 -19.56 -12.46 3.41
CA VAL A 335 -18.85 -12.66 4.67
C VAL A 335 -19.21 -14.04 5.24
N ILE A 336 -18.19 -14.85 5.49
CA ILE A 336 -18.29 -16.15 6.17
C ILE A 336 -17.95 -15.94 7.64
N PRO A 337 -18.84 -16.27 8.59
CA PRO A 337 -18.60 -16.07 10.00
C PRO A 337 -17.27 -16.67 10.46
N VAL A 338 -16.51 -15.95 11.28
CA VAL A 338 -15.18 -16.40 11.73
C VAL A 338 -15.25 -17.71 12.53
N ALA A 339 -16.37 -17.95 13.21
CA ALA A 339 -16.64 -19.20 13.93
C ALA A 339 -16.79 -20.40 12.98
N GLU A 340 -17.19 -20.17 11.73
CA GLU A 340 -17.27 -21.21 10.70
C GLU A 340 -15.90 -21.43 10.04
N VAL A 341 -15.25 -20.35 9.58
CA VAL A 341 -13.99 -20.46 8.83
C VAL A 341 -12.81 -20.83 9.74
N GLY A 342 -12.84 -20.42 11.01
CA GLY A 342 -11.86 -20.80 12.05
C GLY A 342 -10.47 -20.20 11.90
N THR A 343 -10.26 -19.22 11.02
CA THR A 343 -8.95 -18.55 10.84
C THR A 343 -8.69 -17.52 11.94
N ASP A 344 -7.48 -16.98 11.98
CA ASP A 344 -7.08 -15.92 12.93
C ASP A 344 -8.11 -14.78 13.00
N ARG A 345 -8.44 -14.29 14.20
CA ARG A 345 -9.50 -13.29 14.41
C ARG A 345 -9.00 -11.85 14.59
N HIS A 346 -7.68 -11.63 14.70
CA HIS A 346 -7.15 -10.31 15.08
C HIS A 346 -7.53 -9.22 14.07
N ARG A 347 -7.39 -9.50 12.76
CA ARG A 347 -7.76 -8.54 11.70
C ARG A 347 -9.23 -8.13 11.79
N LEU A 348 -10.12 -9.09 12.05
CA LEU A 348 -11.54 -8.83 12.27
C LEU A 348 -11.74 -7.97 13.52
N ASP A 349 -11.19 -8.37 14.67
CA ASP A 349 -11.39 -7.69 15.96
C ASP A 349 -10.82 -6.26 15.99
N MET A 350 -9.84 -5.95 15.15
CA MET A 350 -9.23 -4.61 15.07
C MET A 350 -10.23 -3.52 14.68
N TRP A 351 -11.16 -3.83 13.76
CA TRP A 351 -12.25 -2.93 13.41
C TRP A 351 -13.42 -3.12 14.37
N THR A 352 -13.92 -2.03 14.94
CA THR A 352 -14.97 -2.05 15.97
C THR A 352 -16.23 -1.36 15.48
N GLN A 353 -17.38 -1.63 16.13
CA GLN A 353 -18.62 -0.91 15.82
C GLN A 353 -18.45 0.61 16.02
N GLN A 354 -17.79 1.02 17.12
CA GLN A 354 -17.50 2.43 17.36
C GLN A 354 -16.67 3.06 16.23
N ALA A 355 -15.68 2.34 15.69
CA ALA A 355 -14.88 2.85 14.58
C ALA A 355 -15.71 3.02 13.30
N ALA A 356 -16.60 2.06 13.01
CA ALA A 356 -17.54 2.18 11.89
C ALA A 356 -18.47 3.39 12.05
N ASP A 357 -19.10 3.54 13.21
CA ASP A 357 -20.03 4.65 13.50
C ASP A 357 -19.33 6.01 13.35
N VAL A 358 -18.15 6.18 13.96
CA VAL A 358 -17.38 7.44 13.88
C VAL A 358 -16.86 7.72 12.48
N TYR A 359 -16.49 6.68 11.71
CA TYR A 359 -16.06 6.86 10.33
C TYR A 359 -17.20 7.35 9.43
N ASN A 360 -18.39 6.77 9.58
CA ASN A 360 -19.57 7.18 8.81
C ASN A 360 -20.10 8.56 9.21
N GLU A 361 -19.79 9.06 10.42
CA GLU A 361 -20.03 10.45 10.78
C GLU A 361 -18.98 11.39 10.16
N PHE A 362 -17.72 10.97 10.13
CA PHE A 362 -16.60 11.73 9.56
C PHE A 362 -16.76 11.98 8.05
N SER A 363 -17.48 11.12 7.32
CA SER A 363 -17.72 11.27 5.89
C SER A 363 -18.52 12.52 5.52
N GLN A 364 -19.30 13.09 6.45
CA GLN A 364 -20.07 14.32 6.25
C GLN A 364 -19.20 15.54 5.94
N ASP A 365 -17.90 15.47 6.28
CA ASP A 365 -16.94 16.52 5.93
C ASP A 365 -16.61 16.55 4.44
N TYR A 366 -16.93 15.49 3.68
CA TYR A 366 -16.58 15.35 2.27
C TYR A 366 -17.76 15.67 1.35
N PRO A 367 -17.52 16.25 0.15
CA PRO A 367 -18.59 16.54 -0.81
C PRO A 367 -19.30 15.29 -1.38
N TRP A 368 -18.70 14.12 -1.19
CA TRP A 368 -19.19 12.81 -1.61
C TRP A 368 -19.45 11.98 -0.36
N ASP A 369 -20.65 11.43 -0.25
CA ASP A 369 -21.09 10.65 0.90
C ASP A 369 -20.48 9.24 0.83
N PHE A 370 -19.77 8.84 1.90
CA PHE A 370 -19.25 7.49 2.08
C PHE A 370 -19.65 6.98 3.47
N ASP A 371 -20.69 6.15 3.53
CA ASP A 371 -21.36 5.77 4.77
C ASP A 371 -21.54 4.26 4.93
N GLN A 372 -20.79 3.46 4.15
CA GLN A 372 -20.98 2.01 4.07
C GLN A 372 -20.01 1.22 4.95
N LEU A 373 -19.13 1.88 5.70
CA LEU A 373 -18.24 1.17 6.63
C LEU A 373 -19.08 0.48 7.70
N ARG A 374 -18.88 -0.83 7.82
CA ARG A 374 -19.65 -1.66 8.76
C ARG A 374 -18.75 -2.60 9.53
N LYS A 375 -19.15 -2.92 10.75
CA LYS A 375 -18.59 -4.05 11.48
C LYS A 375 -19.27 -5.34 11.02
N THR A 376 -18.47 -6.36 10.72
CA THR A 376 -18.92 -7.71 10.38
C THR A 376 -18.48 -8.74 11.43
N ASP A 377 -18.78 -10.01 11.20
CA ASP A 377 -18.48 -11.14 12.11
C ASP A 377 -17.56 -12.20 11.47
N GLY A 378 -16.91 -11.89 10.34
CA GLY A 378 -16.23 -12.90 9.55
C GLY A 378 -15.29 -12.39 8.47
N TYR A 379 -14.93 -13.29 7.55
CA TYR A 379 -14.04 -13.00 6.42
C TYR A 379 -14.71 -13.31 5.08
N VAL A 380 -14.41 -12.51 4.07
CA VAL A 380 -14.94 -12.65 2.72
C VAL A 380 -14.42 -13.93 2.08
N SER A 381 -15.32 -14.76 1.57
CA SER A 381 -15.01 -15.85 0.65
C SER A 381 -14.67 -15.30 -0.72
N VAL A 382 -13.40 -14.94 -0.91
CA VAL A 382 -12.90 -14.36 -2.16
C VAL A 382 -13.03 -15.33 -3.33
N SER A 383 -13.28 -14.81 -4.54
CA SER A 383 -13.09 -15.61 -5.76
C SER A 383 -11.62 -16.01 -5.90
N LEU A 384 -11.34 -17.11 -6.61
CA LEU A 384 -9.97 -17.63 -6.78
C LEU A 384 -9.32 -17.23 -8.12
N ASP A 385 -9.75 -16.14 -8.73
CA ASP A 385 -9.23 -15.68 -10.02
C ASP A 385 -7.79 -15.15 -9.93
N GLY A 386 -6.85 -15.73 -10.68
CA GLY A 386 -5.42 -15.42 -10.54
C GLY A 386 -4.81 -15.93 -9.22
N LEU A 387 -5.39 -16.96 -8.60
CA LEU A 387 -4.96 -17.50 -7.29
C LEU A 387 -3.47 -17.84 -7.22
N TRP A 388 -2.88 -18.27 -8.33
CA TRP A 388 -1.48 -18.66 -8.39
C TRP A 388 -0.55 -17.54 -7.87
N LEU A 389 -0.87 -16.27 -8.15
CA LEU A 389 -0.02 -15.13 -7.73
C LEU A 389 -0.48 -14.49 -6.41
N ARG A 390 -1.24 -15.21 -5.58
CA ARG A 390 -1.78 -14.70 -4.30
C ARG A 390 -1.17 -15.36 -3.07
N ALA A 391 -0.08 -16.10 -3.22
CA ALA A 391 0.66 -16.65 -2.08
C ALA A 391 1.43 -15.54 -1.33
N PRO A 392 1.61 -15.65 0.00
CA PRO A 392 1.06 -16.68 0.88
C PRO A 392 -0.47 -16.58 1.07
N TYR A 393 -1.12 -17.68 1.39
CA TYR A 393 -2.58 -17.81 1.48
C TYR A 393 -3.14 -17.49 2.88
N LEU A 394 -4.47 -17.35 2.92
CA LEU A 394 -5.28 -16.79 4.02
C LEU A 394 -5.12 -15.27 4.19
N HIS A 395 -6.06 -14.65 4.91
CA HIS A 395 -6.11 -13.18 5.07
C HIS A 395 -4.86 -12.57 5.73
N ASN A 396 -4.07 -13.38 6.43
CA ASN A 396 -2.86 -12.96 7.14
C ASN A 396 -1.57 -13.51 6.50
N GLY A 397 -1.67 -14.19 5.35
CA GLY A 397 -0.54 -14.76 4.63
C GLY A 397 0.26 -15.77 5.48
N SER A 398 -0.44 -16.63 6.22
CA SER A 398 0.14 -17.58 7.19
C SER A 398 0.40 -18.98 6.61
N VAL A 399 0.02 -19.22 5.35
CA VAL A 399 0.21 -20.51 4.67
C VAL A 399 0.98 -20.29 3.37
N PRO A 400 2.22 -20.81 3.22
CA PRO A 400 3.11 -20.37 2.15
C PRO A 400 2.76 -20.87 0.74
N SER A 401 1.96 -21.93 0.61
CA SER A 401 1.63 -22.54 -0.68
C SER A 401 0.24 -23.19 -0.69
N LEU A 402 -0.33 -23.46 -1.88
CA LEU A 402 -1.61 -24.18 -1.97
C LEU A 402 -1.48 -25.61 -1.46
N GLN A 403 -0.33 -26.24 -1.68
CA GLN A 403 -0.06 -27.55 -1.13
C GLN A 403 -0.16 -27.53 0.40
N ASP A 404 0.48 -26.56 1.07
CA ASP A 404 0.35 -26.39 2.52
C ASP A 404 -1.11 -26.08 2.93
N LEU A 405 -1.87 -25.32 2.14
CA LEU A 405 -3.26 -24.97 2.47
C LEU A 405 -4.18 -26.19 2.54
N LEU A 406 -3.96 -27.16 1.65
CA LEU A 406 -4.70 -28.43 1.63
C LEU A 406 -4.19 -29.45 2.65
N GLU A 407 -3.17 -29.12 3.46
CA GLU A 407 -2.79 -29.91 4.61
C GLU A 407 -3.61 -29.55 5.85
N LYS A 408 -3.76 -30.53 6.75
CA LYS A 408 -4.31 -30.29 8.09
C LYS A 408 -3.42 -29.29 8.83
N PRO A 409 -3.98 -28.36 9.64
CA PRO A 409 -3.20 -27.31 10.29
C PRO A 409 -1.96 -27.78 11.06
N GLU A 410 -2.01 -28.96 11.68
CA GLU A 410 -0.89 -29.57 12.40
C GLU A 410 0.31 -29.94 11.50
N ASN A 411 0.08 -30.15 10.21
CA ASN A 411 1.07 -30.49 9.19
C ASN A 411 1.52 -29.29 8.35
N ARG A 412 0.85 -28.14 8.48
CA ARG A 412 1.24 -26.90 7.78
C ARG A 412 2.58 -26.38 8.31
N SER A 413 3.32 -25.70 7.43
CA SER A 413 4.55 -24.99 7.82
C SER A 413 4.29 -24.02 8.98
N LYS A 414 5.01 -24.20 10.10
CA LYS A 414 4.91 -23.34 11.30
C LYS A 414 5.83 -22.12 11.24
N VAL A 415 6.96 -22.28 10.55
CA VAL A 415 7.96 -21.23 10.33
C VAL A 415 8.41 -21.30 8.88
N PHE A 416 8.38 -20.17 8.18
CA PHE A 416 8.82 -20.03 6.80
C PHE A 416 9.29 -18.60 6.52
N TYR A 417 9.86 -18.35 5.35
CA TYR A 417 10.37 -17.03 4.96
C TYR A 417 9.53 -16.44 3.83
N ARG A 418 9.03 -15.22 3.99
CA ARG A 418 8.22 -14.49 2.99
C ARG A 418 8.97 -13.30 2.40
N GLY A 419 8.55 -12.84 1.21
CA GLY A 419 9.20 -11.73 0.49
C GLY A 419 10.29 -12.17 -0.50
N TYR A 420 10.54 -13.48 -0.65
CA TYR A 420 11.37 -14.01 -1.71
C TYR A 420 10.50 -14.37 -2.93
N ASP A 421 10.60 -13.58 -3.99
CA ASP A 421 9.73 -13.61 -5.18
C ASP A 421 10.08 -14.69 -6.21
N VAL A 422 10.85 -15.72 -5.84
CA VAL A 422 11.04 -16.89 -6.72
C VAL A 422 9.86 -17.84 -6.54
N TYR A 423 9.19 -18.15 -7.65
CA TYR A 423 7.97 -18.95 -7.63
C TYR A 423 8.28 -20.46 -7.59
N ASP A 424 7.49 -21.20 -6.82
CA ASP A 424 7.50 -22.66 -6.75
C ASP A 424 6.24 -23.21 -7.46
N PRO A 425 6.36 -23.69 -8.72
CA PRO A 425 5.23 -24.16 -9.49
C PRO A 425 4.67 -25.52 -9.02
N ASP A 426 5.44 -26.29 -8.24
CA ASP A 426 5.02 -27.58 -7.72
C ASP A 426 4.13 -27.41 -6.49
N LYS A 427 4.51 -26.48 -5.60
CA LYS A 427 3.71 -26.14 -4.42
C LYS A 427 2.60 -25.13 -4.69
N VAL A 428 2.71 -24.39 -5.79
CA VAL A 428 1.88 -23.22 -6.14
C VAL A 428 1.96 -22.18 -5.02
N GLY A 429 3.06 -21.45 -5.03
CA GLY A 429 3.36 -20.36 -4.12
C GLY A 429 4.77 -19.83 -4.35
N PHE A 430 5.33 -19.13 -3.37
CA PHE A 430 6.72 -18.68 -3.43
C PHE A 430 7.65 -19.62 -2.65
N VAL A 431 8.89 -19.74 -3.10
CA VAL A 431 9.94 -20.46 -2.38
C VAL A 431 10.12 -19.81 -1.00
N SER A 432 9.77 -20.56 0.05
CA SER A 432 9.67 -20.05 1.42
C SER A 432 10.61 -20.76 2.41
N GLN A 433 11.48 -21.64 1.89
CA GLN A 433 12.46 -22.42 2.62
C GLN A 433 13.79 -22.44 1.89
N GLY A 434 14.87 -22.77 2.60
CA GLY A 434 16.22 -22.86 2.05
C GLY A 434 17.02 -21.56 2.18
N THR A 435 18.33 -21.66 1.90
CA THR A 435 19.32 -20.63 2.21
C THR A 435 18.99 -19.25 1.62
N GLU A 436 18.51 -19.20 0.38
CA GLU A 436 18.21 -17.91 -0.27
C GLU A 436 16.92 -17.27 0.27
N ALA A 437 15.90 -18.08 0.56
CA ALA A 437 14.68 -17.60 1.19
C ALA A 437 14.98 -17.09 2.61
N GLU A 438 15.85 -17.76 3.37
CA GLU A 438 16.28 -17.29 4.70
C GLU A 438 17.15 -16.04 4.66
N ARG A 439 18.04 -15.94 3.66
CA ARG A 439 18.94 -14.78 3.49
C ARG A 439 18.20 -13.50 3.15
N VAL A 440 17.15 -13.58 2.34
CA VAL A 440 16.42 -12.43 1.80
C VAL A 440 15.08 -12.21 2.48
N GLY A 441 14.41 -13.28 2.86
CA GLY A 441 13.04 -13.25 3.32
C GLY A 441 12.88 -12.90 4.80
N PHE A 442 11.69 -12.44 5.14
CA PHE A 442 11.26 -12.21 6.51
C PHE A 442 10.78 -13.52 7.14
N LYS A 443 11.34 -13.87 8.30
CA LYS A 443 10.91 -15.05 9.07
C LYS A 443 9.50 -14.85 9.61
N TYR A 444 8.56 -15.63 9.09
CA TYR A 444 7.18 -15.72 9.55
C TYR A 444 7.03 -16.89 10.51
N ASP A 445 6.54 -16.62 11.73
CA ASP A 445 6.27 -17.63 12.77
C ASP A 445 4.78 -17.59 13.11
N THR A 446 4.10 -18.72 12.95
CA THR A 446 2.64 -18.83 13.11
C THR A 446 2.18 -18.84 14.57
N SER A 447 3.13 -18.92 15.52
CA SER A 447 2.85 -18.78 16.95
C SER A 447 2.74 -17.33 17.42
N VAL A 448 3.19 -16.38 16.61
CA VAL A 448 3.08 -14.95 16.90
C VAL A 448 1.61 -14.50 16.78
N PRO A 449 1.10 -13.61 17.66
CA PRO A 449 -0.27 -13.11 17.55
C PRO A 449 -0.56 -12.51 16.15
N ALA A 450 -1.77 -12.74 15.64
CA ALA A 450 -2.21 -12.42 14.27
C ALA A 450 -1.54 -13.21 13.13
N ASN A 451 -0.71 -14.22 13.43
CA ASN A 451 -0.04 -15.06 12.43
C ASN A 451 -0.55 -16.52 12.40
N SER A 452 -1.66 -16.82 13.07
CA SER A 452 -2.18 -18.19 13.13
C SER A 452 -2.49 -18.72 11.73
N ASN A 453 -2.04 -19.95 11.47
CA ASN A 453 -2.29 -20.70 10.24
C ASN A 453 -3.45 -21.71 10.39
N GLN A 454 -4.29 -21.54 11.40
CA GLN A 454 -5.44 -22.39 11.68
C GLN A 454 -6.64 -22.02 10.80
N GLY A 455 -7.67 -22.85 10.84
CA GLY A 455 -8.90 -22.64 10.07
C GLY A 455 -8.77 -23.01 8.59
N HIS A 456 -9.87 -22.77 7.87
CA HIS A 456 -10.05 -23.16 6.48
C HIS A 456 -9.70 -24.66 6.27
N LEU A 457 -10.49 -25.53 6.88
CA LEU A 457 -10.30 -26.99 6.84
C LEU A 457 -10.88 -27.64 5.56
N TYR A 458 -11.50 -26.85 4.69
CA TYR A 458 -12.07 -27.33 3.44
C TYR A 458 -10.96 -27.89 2.54
N GLY A 459 -11.16 -29.11 2.05
CA GLY A 459 -10.20 -29.82 1.20
C GLY A 459 -9.10 -30.60 1.95
N THR A 460 -8.97 -30.47 3.27
CA THR A 460 -7.86 -31.12 3.99
C THR A 460 -7.97 -32.65 4.08
N ASP A 461 -9.20 -33.17 4.00
CA ASP A 461 -9.50 -34.61 4.04
C ASP A 461 -9.62 -35.26 2.64
N LEU A 462 -9.41 -34.49 1.56
CA LEU A 462 -9.37 -35.04 0.19
C LEU A 462 -8.25 -36.08 0.06
N ALA A 463 -8.44 -37.07 -0.83
CA ALA A 463 -7.37 -38.00 -1.15
C ALA A 463 -6.19 -37.27 -1.82
N ALA A 464 -4.97 -37.84 -1.71
CA ALA A 464 -3.76 -37.21 -2.24
C ALA A 464 -3.86 -36.89 -3.75
N ASP A 465 -4.43 -37.81 -4.53
CA ASP A 465 -4.61 -37.61 -5.97
C ASP A 465 -5.66 -36.52 -6.28
N GLU A 466 -6.71 -36.40 -5.47
CA GLU A 466 -7.71 -35.33 -5.60
C GLU A 466 -7.12 -33.97 -5.25
N LYS A 467 -6.28 -33.88 -4.20
CA LYS A 467 -5.55 -32.64 -3.86
C LYS A 467 -4.65 -32.21 -5.01
N LYS A 468 -3.91 -33.16 -5.61
CA LYS A 468 -3.03 -32.90 -6.75
C LYS A 468 -3.83 -32.41 -7.96
N ALA A 469 -4.94 -33.07 -8.27
CA ALA A 469 -5.83 -32.66 -9.35
C ALA A 469 -6.40 -31.25 -9.12
N LEU A 470 -6.91 -30.98 -7.91
CA LEU A 470 -7.43 -29.68 -7.52
C LEU A 470 -6.37 -28.58 -7.66
N ILE A 471 -5.15 -28.79 -7.16
CA ILE A 471 -4.05 -27.82 -7.31
C ILE A 471 -3.77 -27.53 -8.79
N GLU A 472 -3.78 -28.56 -9.65
CA GLU A 472 -3.55 -28.39 -11.08
C GLU A 472 -4.63 -27.52 -11.73
N TYR A 473 -5.90 -27.73 -11.37
CA TYR A 473 -7.00 -26.86 -11.81
C TYR A 473 -6.84 -25.42 -11.30
N LEU A 474 -6.47 -25.24 -10.02
CA LEU A 474 -6.30 -23.93 -9.39
C LEU A 474 -5.16 -23.10 -10.01
N LYS A 475 -4.19 -23.72 -10.69
CA LYS A 475 -3.18 -22.98 -11.48
C LYS A 475 -3.83 -22.18 -12.62
N GLY A 476 -4.92 -22.68 -13.19
CA GLY A 476 -5.56 -22.11 -14.38
C GLY A 476 -6.62 -21.04 -14.12
N LEU A 477 -6.95 -20.75 -12.85
CA LEU A 477 -8.00 -19.81 -12.46
C LEU A 477 -7.62 -18.34 -12.54
#